data_AF-A0A523JE90-F1
#
_entry.id   AF-A0A523JE90-F1
#
_cell.length_a   1.000
_cell.length_b   1.000
_cell.length_c   1.000
_cell.angle_alpha   90.00
_cell.angle_beta   90.00
_cell.angle_gamma   90.00
#
_symmetry.space_group_name_H-M   'P 1'
#
loop_
_entity.id
_entity.type
_entity.pdbx_description
1 polymer ?
#
loop_
_entity_poly.entity_id
_entity_poly.type
_entity_poly.pdbx_seq_one_letter_code
_entity_poly.pdbx_strand_id
1 'polypeptide(L)'
;MSKENILLEIDTSELSPGQIRLIRTYYSTLMHVLKTDQERGYFEGAADLLRLTAALIREAPYAAFSTESHQALEYALENLQERIQRSKIDIYDN
;
A
#
# COMPACT_ATOMS: atom_id res chain seq x y z
N MET A 1 24.87 19.04 2.69
CA MET A 1 23.43 19.09 3.02
C MET A 1 23.26 18.59 4.45
N SER A 2 22.53 19.30 5.30
CA SER A 2 22.15 18.78 6.63
C SER A 2 21.19 17.60 6.45
N LYS A 3 21.37 16.54 7.21
CA LYS A 3 20.39 15.45 7.25
C LYS A 3 19.17 15.94 8.03
N GLU A 4 18.05 16.12 7.32
CA GLU A 4 16.75 16.25 7.95
C GLU A 4 16.22 14.84 8.23
N ASN A 5 16.02 14.51 9.50
CA ASN A 5 15.47 13.23 9.91
C ASN A 5 13.99 13.42 10.23
N ILE A 6 13.14 12.58 9.65
CA ILE A 6 11.73 12.45 10.02
C ILE A 6 11.62 11.27 10.98
N LEU A 7 11.12 11.51 12.19
CA LEU A 7 10.77 10.47 13.16
C LEU A 7 9.26 10.27 13.12
N LEU A 8 8.82 9.01 13.04
CA LEU A 8 7.42 8.64 13.01
C LEU A 8 7.14 7.68 14.17
N GLU A 9 6.36 8.15 15.14
CA GLU A 9 5.93 7.38 16.31
C GLU A 9 4.46 7.02 16.14
N ILE A 10 4.13 5.74 16.36
CA ILE A 10 2.78 5.21 16.20
C ILE A 10 2.41 4.51 17.50
N ASP A 11 1.30 4.91 18.11
CA ASP A 11 0.70 4.13 19.19
C ASP A 11 0.09 2.85 18.61
N THR A 12 0.56 1.71 19.10
CA THR A 12 0.13 0.39 18.64
C THR A 12 -0.80 -0.31 19.61
N SER A 13 -1.26 0.36 20.67
CA SER A 13 -2.08 -0.22 21.74
C SER A 13 -3.39 -0.84 21.21
N GLU A 14 -4.01 -0.22 20.20
CA GLU A 14 -5.26 -0.66 19.58
C GLU A 14 -5.05 -1.42 18.25
N LEU A 15 -3.80 -1.67 17.86
CA LEU A 15 -3.50 -2.32 16.58
C LEU A 15 -3.24 -3.81 16.77
N SER A 16 -3.82 -4.61 15.88
CA SER A 16 -3.52 -6.04 15.80
C SER A 16 -2.07 -6.27 15.36
N PRO A 17 -1.45 -7.41 15.73
CA PRO A 17 -0.13 -7.77 15.22
C PRO A 17 -0.04 -7.82 13.68
N GLY A 18 -1.17 -8.09 13.01
CA GLY A 18 -1.27 -8.05 11.55
C GLY A 18 -1.16 -6.62 11.00
N GLN A 19 -1.91 -5.68 11.57
CA GLN A 19 -1.86 -4.26 11.20
C GLN A 19 -0.48 -3.67 11.43
N ILE A 20 0.16 -3.97 12.58
CA ILE A 20 1.53 -3.51 12.88
C ILE A 20 2.52 -4.02 11.83
N ARG A 21 2.42 -5.30 11.44
CA ARG A 21 3.26 -5.87 10.37
C ARG A 21 3.01 -5.18 9.03
N LEU A 22 1.75 -4.97 8.65
CA LEU A 22 1.40 -4.28 7.39
C LEU A 22 1.99 -2.87 7.34
N ILE A 23 1.91 -2.10 8.43
CA ILE A 23 2.49 -0.75 8.54
C ILE A 23 4.01 -0.80 8.35
N ARG A 24 4.70 -1.75 9.00
CA ARG A 24 6.16 -1.91 8.85
C ARG A 24 6.55 -2.24 7.41
N THR A 25 5.82 -3.17 6.77
CA THR A 25 6.05 -3.52 5.37
C THR A 25 5.78 -2.34 4.47
N TYR A 26 4.66 -1.62 4.66
CA TYR A 26 4.32 -0.41 3.92
C TYR A 26 5.45 0.63 3.98
N TYR A 27 5.93 0.93 5.18
CA TYR A 27 7.03 1.88 5.37
C TYR A 27 8.32 1.40 4.67
N SER A 28 8.69 0.13 4.82
CA SER A 28 9.87 -0.42 4.16
C SER A 28 9.76 -0.34 2.63
N THR A 29 8.59 -0.65 2.07
CA THR A 29 8.33 -0.57 0.62
C THR A 29 8.36 0.88 0.14
N LEU A 30 7.76 1.81 0.89
CA LEU A 30 7.84 3.24 0.59
C LEU A 30 9.29 3.71 0.52
N MET A 31 10.10 3.35 1.52
CA MET A 31 11.51 3.71 1.56
C MET A 31 12.31 3.10 0.40
N HIS A 32 11.96 1.89 -0.04
CA HIS A 32 12.56 1.27 -1.22
C HIS A 32 12.19 2.03 -2.51
N VAL A 33 10.91 2.29 -2.73
CA VAL A 33 10.40 3.03 -3.90
C VAL A 33 11.01 4.42 -4.02
N LEU A 34 11.19 5.13 -2.90
CA LEU A 34 11.77 6.48 -2.90
C LEU A 34 13.29 6.51 -3.14
N LYS A 35 13.97 5.37 -3.06
CA LYS A 35 15.44 5.29 -3.14
C LYS A 35 15.97 4.45 -4.30
N THR A 36 15.12 3.65 -4.95
CA THR A 36 15.52 2.83 -6.09
C THR A 36 15.89 3.71 -7.28
N ASP A 37 16.98 3.36 -7.95
CA ASP A 37 17.40 3.92 -9.24
C ASP A 37 17.01 3.02 -10.41
N GLN A 38 16.49 1.82 -10.12
CA GLN A 38 16.01 0.87 -11.10
C GLN A 38 14.54 1.11 -11.43
N GLU A 39 14.24 1.35 -12.71
CA GLU A 39 12.88 1.52 -13.23
C GLU A 39 11.95 0.36 -12.83
N ARG A 40 12.44 -0.88 -12.99
CA ARG A 40 11.70 -2.08 -12.59
C ARG A 40 11.38 -2.09 -11.09
N GLY A 41 12.36 -1.75 -10.25
CA GLY A 41 12.17 -1.68 -8.79
C GLY A 41 11.16 -0.61 -8.39
N TYR A 42 11.15 0.52 -9.11
CA TYR A 42 10.14 1.56 -8.94
C TYR A 42 8.73 1.05 -9.26
N PHE A 43 8.53 0.44 -10.43
CA PHE A 43 7.19 -0.02 -10.84
C PHE A 43 6.67 -1.19 -10.02
N GLU A 44 7.51 -2.19 -9.74
CA GLU A 44 7.12 -3.32 -8.89
C GLU A 44 6.83 -2.85 -7.46
N GLY A 45 7.70 -2.02 -6.88
CA GLY A 45 7.52 -1.48 -5.55
C GLY A 45 6.30 -0.56 -5.43
N ALA A 46 6.02 0.27 -6.43
CA ALA A 46 4.83 1.14 -6.44
C ALA A 46 3.54 0.32 -6.49
N ALA A 47 3.50 -0.74 -7.31
CA ALA A 47 2.36 -1.64 -7.36
C ALA A 47 2.14 -2.35 -6.01
N ASP A 48 3.21 -2.78 -5.35
CA ASP A 48 3.13 -3.39 -4.02
C ASP A 48 2.70 -2.39 -2.95
N LEU A 49 3.16 -1.14 -3.02
CA LEU A 49 2.74 -0.07 -2.10
C LEU A 49 1.24 0.21 -2.20
N LEU A 50 0.69 0.22 -3.42
CA LEU A 50 -0.76 0.35 -3.65
C LEU A 50 -1.53 -0.83 -3.03
N ARG A 51 -1.06 -2.06 -3.21
CA ARG A 51 -1.66 -3.25 -2.59
C ARG A 51 -1.62 -3.21 -1.07
N LEU A 52 -0.51 -2.77 -0.48
CA LEU A 52 -0.36 -2.63 0.97
C LEU A 52 -1.28 -1.55 1.54
N THR A 53 -1.42 -0.41 0.83
CA THR A 53 -2.38 0.65 1.19
C THR A 53 -3.80 0.11 1.22
N ALA A 54 -4.18 -0.59 0.17
CA ALA A 54 -5.45 -1.30 0.03
C ALA A 54 -5.72 -2.25 1.22
N ALA A 55 -4.74 -3.08 1.56
CA ALA A 55 -4.85 -4.00 2.69
C ALA A 55 -5.02 -3.26 4.03
N LEU A 56 -4.27 -2.18 4.27
CA LEU A 56 -4.40 -1.37 5.48
C LEU A 56 -5.80 -0.76 5.62
N ILE A 57 -6.38 -0.25 4.54
CA ILE A 57 -7.74 0.32 4.54
C ILE A 57 -8.78 -0.78 4.84
N ARG A 58 -8.60 -2.00 4.32
CA ARG A 58 -9.48 -3.13 4.59
C ARG A 58 -9.45 -3.60 6.04
N GLU A 59 -8.28 -3.51 6.69
CA GLU A 59 -8.16 -3.83 8.12
C GLU A 59 -8.68 -2.70 9.03
N ALA A 60 -9.17 -1.58 8.48
CA ALA A 60 -9.70 -0.48 9.28
C ALA A 60 -11.05 -0.88 9.91
N PRO A 61 -11.33 -0.50 11.17
CA PRO A 61 -12.59 -0.85 11.85
C PRO A 61 -13.85 -0.42 11.08
N TYR A 62 -13.77 0.69 10.35
CA TYR A 62 -14.87 1.21 9.55
C TYR A 62 -15.27 0.29 8.39
N ALA A 63 -14.32 -0.47 7.81
CA ALA A 63 -14.60 -1.41 6.74
C ALA A 63 -15.49 -2.59 7.20
N ALA A 64 -15.55 -2.85 8.52
CA ALA A 64 -16.43 -3.85 9.13
C ALA A 64 -17.78 -3.27 9.61
N PHE A 65 -18.00 -1.96 9.45
CA PHE A 65 -19.10 -1.23 10.08
C PHE A 65 -20.45 -1.45 9.39
N SER A 66 -20.47 -1.64 8.06
CA SER A 66 -21.67 -1.97 7.31
C SER A 66 -21.38 -2.79 6.06
N THR A 67 -22.37 -3.55 5.59
CA THR A 67 -22.27 -4.32 4.34
C THR A 67 -22.00 -3.40 3.14
N GLU A 68 -22.59 -2.21 3.09
CA GLU A 68 -22.34 -1.22 2.02
C GLU A 68 -20.92 -0.68 2.06
N SER A 69 -20.38 -0.42 3.25
CA SER A 69 -19.00 0.06 3.43
C SER A 69 -17.99 -1.01 2.99
N HIS A 70 -18.29 -2.27 3.29
CA HIS A 70 -17.50 -3.41 2.84
C HIS A 70 -17.55 -3.54 1.30
N GLN A 71 -18.74 -3.52 0.71
CA GLN A 71 -18.91 -3.63 -0.75
C GLN A 71 -18.28 -2.47 -1.51
N ALA A 72 -18.42 -1.23 -1.03
CA ALA A 72 -17.79 -0.06 -1.64
C ALA A 72 -16.26 -0.18 -1.61
N LEU A 73 -15.71 -0.71 -0.51
CA LEU A 73 -14.28 -0.95 -0.40
C LEU A 73 -13.83 -2.08 -1.33
N GLU A 74 -14.52 -3.23 -1.35
CA GLU A 74 -14.19 -4.33 -2.26
C GLU A 74 -14.21 -3.86 -3.72
N TYR A 75 -15.24 -3.11 -4.13
CA TYR A 75 -15.31 -2.52 -5.46
C TYR A 75 -14.11 -1.61 -5.75
N ALA A 76 -13.74 -0.72 -4.82
CA ALA A 76 -12.59 0.17 -5.01
C ALA A 76 -11.27 -0.61 -5.13
N LEU A 77 -11.12 -1.69 -4.36
CA LEU A 77 -9.95 -2.57 -4.38
C LEU A 77 -9.85 -3.38 -5.68
N GLU A 78 -10.98 -3.92 -6.16
CA GLU A 78 -11.06 -4.65 -7.43
C GLU A 78 -10.67 -3.73 -8.60
N ASN A 79 -11.25 -2.53 -8.67
CA ASN A 79 -10.90 -1.55 -9.71
C ASN A 79 -9.42 -1.17 -9.67
N LEU A 80 -8.85 -1.00 -8.47
CA LEU A 80 -7.43 -0.71 -8.32
C LEU A 80 -6.57 -1.87 -8.83
N GLN A 81 -6.90 -3.11 -8.47
CA GLN A 81 -6.18 -4.29 -8.91
C GLN A 81 -6.26 -4.47 -10.43
N GLU A 82 -7.43 -4.30 -11.02
CA GLU A 82 -7.64 -4.39 -12.47
C GLU A 82 -6.80 -3.35 -13.20
N ARG A 83 -6.79 -2.09 -12.73
CA ARG A 83 -5.97 -1.03 -13.34
C ARG A 83 -4.48 -1.32 -13.23
N ILE A 84 -4.01 -1.83 -12.09
CA ILE A 84 -2.61 -2.26 -11.91
C ILE A 84 -2.28 -3.40 -12.89
N GLN A 85 -3.14 -4.39 -13.05
CA GLN A 85 -2.91 -5.51 -13.97
C GLN A 85 -2.90 -5.07 -15.44
N ARG A 86 -3.87 -4.24 -15.87
CA ARG A 86 -3.91 -3.68 -17.23
C ARG A 86 -2.66 -2.86 -17.54
N SER A 87 -2.21 -2.03 -16.60
CA SER A 87 -0.99 -1.23 -16.78
C SER A 87 0.30 -2.05 -16.92
N LYS A 88 0.34 -3.31 -16.43
CA LYS A 88 1.47 -4.21 -16.66
C LYS A 88 1.52 -4.73 -18.09
N ILE A 89 0.39 -4.81 -18.80
CA ILE A 89 0.32 -5.33 -20.17
C ILE A 89 0.96 -4.33 -21.14
N ASP A 90 0.75 -3.03 -20.92
CA ASP A 90 1.30 -1.97 -21.79
C ASP A 90 2.84 -1.83 -21.71
N ILE A 91 3.50 -2.39 -20.67
CA ILE A 91 4.96 -2.30 -20.50
C ILE A 91 5.71 -3.37 -21.34
N TYR A 92 5.03 -4.42 -21.79
CA TYR A 92 5.69 -5.50 -22.56
C TYR A 92 5.77 -5.26 -24.07
N ASP A 93 5.23 -4.15 -24.59
CA ASP A 93 5.11 -3.88 -26.04
C ASP A 93 6.15 -2.87 -26.60
N ASN A 94 7.28 -2.66 -25.93
CA ASN A 94 8.42 -1.87 -26.46
C ASN A 94 9.77 -2.60 -26.34
#